data_AF-A0A318PXV9-F1
#
_entry.id   AF-A0A318PXV9-F1
#
_cell.length_a   1.000
_cell.length_b   1.000
_cell.length_c   1.000
_cell.angle_alpha   90.00
_cell.angle_beta   90.00
_cell.angle_gamma   90.00
#
_symmetry.space_group_name_H-M   'P 1'
#
loop_
_entity.id
_entity.type
_entity.pdbx_description
1 polymer ?
#
loop_
_entity_poly.entity_id
_entity_poly.type
_entity_poly.pdbx_seq_one_letter_code
_entity_poly.pdbx_strand_id
1 'polypeptide(L)'
;MKKSCLAVLMSALFCGHAMAQAPTPREAAKQTGLMIARQNFTVPEYMRKTEQEGSGAVIAQRCLKAYPDDASARQTCAMVAVAEDYRLFSDTVKDTDGDATAPTHAPDATAASRPT
;
A
#
# COMPACT_ATOMS: atom_id res chain seq x y z
N MET A 1 -64.52 -17.64 17.75
CA MET A 1 -64.02 -17.39 16.39
C MET A 1 -62.53 -17.06 16.45
N LYS A 2 -61.76 -17.72 15.57
CA LYS A 2 -60.36 -17.56 15.13
C LYS A 2 -59.28 -16.95 16.07
N LYS A 3 -58.44 -17.87 16.54
CA LYS A 3 -57.02 -17.73 16.91
C LYS A 3 -56.21 -17.20 15.72
N SER A 4 -55.28 -16.27 15.95
CA SER A 4 -54.09 -16.07 15.12
C SER A 4 -53.04 -15.29 15.92
N CYS A 5 -52.23 -16.00 16.71
CA CYS A 5 -50.94 -15.47 17.15
C CYS A 5 -49.94 -15.70 16.02
N LEU A 6 -49.39 -14.59 15.51
CA LEU A 6 -48.37 -14.54 14.47
C LEU A 6 -47.13 -15.34 14.88
N ALA A 7 -46.91 -16.48 14.25
CA ALA A 7 -45.64 -17.18 14.24
C ALA A 7 -44.71 -16.50 13.22
N VAL A 8 -43.91 -15.55 13.69
CA VAL A 8 -42.81 -14.97 12.90
C VAL A 8 -41.66 -15.97 12.95
N LEU A 9 -41.62 -16.86 11.96
CA LEU A 9 -40.46 -17.69 11.62
C LEU A 9 -39.33 -16.76 11.18
N MET A 10 -38.42 -16.45 12.11
CA MET A 10 -37.12 -15.85 11.79
C MET A 10 -36.22 -16.92 11.17
N SER A 11 -36.46 -17.21 9.89
CA SER A 11 -35.55 -17.94 9.02
C SER A 11 -34.41 -17.02 8.60
N ALA A 12 -33.44 -16.83 9.50
CA ALA A 12 -32.17 -16.17 9.25
C ALA A 12 -31.10 -16.99 10.01
N LEU A 13 -29.96 -17.39 9.46
CA LEU A 13 -29.29 -17.04 8.23
C LEU A 13 -28.70 -18.35 7.67
N PHE A 14 -28.74 -18.49 6.34
CA PHE A 14 -27.73 -19.28 5.66
C PHE A 14 -26.36 -18.68 6.00
N CYS A 15 -25.68 -19.23 7.00
CA CYS A 15 -24.24 -19.12 7.11
C CYS A 15 -23.65 -19.90 5.94
N GLY A 16 -23.68 -19.27 4.76
CA GLY A 16 -22.84 -19.66 3.64
C GLY A 16 -21.41 -19.58 4.13
N HIS A 17 -20.87 -20.73 4.54
CA HIS A 17 -19.45 -20.90 4.76
C HIS A 17 -18.82 -20.77 3.37
N ALA A 18 -18.58 -19.54 2.94
CA ALA A 18 -17.63 -19.28 1.87
C ALA A 18 -16.32 -19.86 2.38
N MET A 19 -16.02 -21.09 1.96
CA MET A 19 -14.77 -21.77 2.20
C MET A 19 -13.69 -20.89 1.56
N ALA A 20 -13.15 -19.94 2.32
CA ALA A 20 -11.96 -19.21 1.94
C ALA A 20 -10.87 -20.27 1.83
N GLN A 21 -10.57 -20.68 0.59
CA GLN A 21 -9.47 -21.58 0.32
C GLN A 21 -8.22 -20.92 0.87
N ALA A 22 -7.46 -21.66 1.70
CA ALA A 22 -6.22 -21.16 2.25
C ALA A 22 -5.29 -20.75 1.09
N PRO A 23 -4.65 -19.57 1.14
CA PRO A 23 -3.79 -19.12 0.07
C PRO A 23 -2.67 -20.12 -0.16
N THR A 24 -2.33 -20.35 -1.42
CA THR A 24 -1.18 -21.18 -1.78
C THR A 24 0.10 -20.54 -1.24
N PRO A 25 1.19 -21.31 -1.02
CA PRO A 25 2.47 -20.75 -0.59
C PRO A 25 2.98 -19.63 -1.50
N ARG A 26 2.71 -19.73 -2.81
CA ARG A 26 3.05 -18.71 -3.79
C ARG A 26 2.23 -17.43 -3.60
N GLU A 27 0.94 -17.54 -3.32
CA GLU A 27 0.08 -16.38 -3.05
C GLU A 27 0.45 -15.68 -1.75
N ALA A 28 0.78 -16.46 -0.71
CA ALA A 28 1.30 -15.91 0.54
C ALA A 28 2.61 -15.13 0.29
N ALA A 29 3.54 -15.68 -0.50
CA ALA A 29 4.78 -14.98 -0.87
C ALA A 29 4.55 -13.68 -1.64
N LYS A 30 3.59 -13.67 -2.58
CA LYS A 30 3.17 -12.45 -3.30
C LYS A 30 2.63 -11.40 -2.32
N GLN A 31 1.72 -11.79 -1.43
CA GLN A 31 1.12 -10.88 -0.45
C GLN A 31 2.18 -10.29 0.49
N THR A 32 3.12 -11.11 0.97
CA THR A 32 4.26 -10.65 1.76
C THR A 32 5.10 -9.62 0.99
N GLY A 33 5.40 -9.88 -0.29
CA GLY A 33 6.14 -8.93 -1.13
C GLY A 33 5.43 -7.57 -1.26
N LEU A 34 4.13 -7.57 -1.52
CA LEU A 34 3.32 -6.34 -1.58
C LEU A 34 3.31 -5.59 -0.25
N MET A 35 3.19 -6.32 0.87
CA MET A 35 3.21 -5.73 2.21
C MET A 35 4.56 -5.06 2.50
N ILE A 36 5.67 -5.73 2.17
CA ILE A 36 7.02 -5.20 2.38
C ILE A 36 7.20 -3.90 1.62
N ALA A 37 6.87 -3.88 0.32
CA ALA A 37 6.98 -2.68 -0.52
C ALA A 37 6.18 -1.50 0.06
N ARG A 38 4.91 -1.71 0.42
CA ARG A 38 4.07 -0.66 1.01
C ARG A 38 4.64 -0.12 2.32
N GLN A 39 5.15 -1.00 3.16
CA GLN A 39 5.71 -0.62 4.45
C GLN A 39 7.01 0.19 4.31
N ASN A 40 7.79 0.01 3.24
CA ASN A 40 8.97 0.83 2.98
C ASN A 40 8.63 2.31 2.79
N PHE A 41 7.40 2.65 2.38
CA PHE A 41 6.93 4.03 2.19
C PHE A 41 5.97 4.55 3.27
N THR A 42 5.50 3.68 4.17
CA THR A 42 4.44 4.04 5.13
C THR A 42 4.83 3.83 6.59
N VAL A 43 5.86 3.02 6.86
CA VAL A 43 6.34 2.78 8.23
C VAL A 43 7.64 3.55 8.44
N PRO A 44 7.69 4.50 9.40
CA PRO A 44 8.84 5.39 9.57
C PRO A 44 10.18 4.69 9.76
N GLU A 45 10.20 3.55 10.45
CA GLU A 45 11.40 2.72 10.62
C GLU A 45 11.95 2.25 9.27
N TYR A 46 11.10 1.71 8.41
CA TYR A 46 11.51 1.16 7.12
C TYR A 46 11.77 2.25 6.09
N MET A 47 11.13 3.41 6.18
CA MET A 47 11.47 4.58 5.38
C MET A 47 12.91 5.02 5.67
N ARG A 48 13.25 5.25 6.95
CA ARG A 48 14.61 5.61 7.35
C ARG A 48 15.64 4.57 6.94
N LYS A 49 15.30 3.29 7.07
CA LYS A 49 16.19 2.20 6.66
C LYS A 49 16.38 2.17 5.14
N THR A 50 15.31 2.43 4.38
CA THR A 50 15.35 2.51 2.92
C THR A 50 16.19 3.70 2.43
N GLU A 51 16.12 4.84 3.11
CA GLU A 51 16.99 5.99 2.84
C GLU A 51 18.48 5.67 3.08
N GLN A 52 18.79 4.85 4.10
CA GLN A 52 20.17 4.53 4.48
C GLN A 52 20.78 3.38 3.67
N GLU A 53 20.01 2.34 3.39
CA GLU A 53 20.49 1.08 2.81
C GLU A 53 20.02 0.85 1.37
N GLY A 54 19.03 1.62 0.90
CA GLY A 54 18.36 1.43 -0.38
C GLY A 54 17.23 0.38 -0.31
N SER A 55 16.13 0.65 -1.02
CA SER A 55 14.91 -0.19 -0.94
C SER A 55 15.17 -1.64 -1.34
N GLY A 56 15.98 -1.87 -2.37
CA GLY A 56 16.33 -3.22 -2.82
C GLY A 56 17.02 -4.08 -1.74
N ALA A 57 17.91 -3.49 -0.94
CA ALA A 57 18.59 -4.18 0.15
C ALA A 57 17.62 -4.52 1.29
N VAL A 58 16.77 -3.56 1.67
CA VAL A 58 15.72 -3.75 2.69
C VAL A 58 14.73 -4.83 2.25
N ILE A 59 14.27 -4.81 1.00
CA ILE A 59 13.38 -5.83 0.42
C ILE A 59 14.04 -7.21 0.50
N ALA A 60 15.29 -7.33 0.03
CA ALA A 60 16.00 -8.60 0.01
C ALA A 60 16.15 -9.19 1.43
N GLN A 61 16.56 -8.38 2.40
CA GLN A 61 16.68 -8.81 3.80
C GLN A 61 15.33 -9.23 4.39
N ARG A 62 14.26 -8.48 4.14
CA ARG A 62 12.93 -8.76 4.71
C ARG A 62 12.28 -10.00 4.08
N CYS A 63 12.43 -10.19 2.77
CA CYS A 63 11.99 -11.43 2.12
C CYS A 63 12.82 -12.64 2.55
N LEU A 64 14.13 -12.48 2.81
CA LEU A 64 14.96 -13.53 3.40
C LEU A 64 14.50 -13.91 4.82
N LYS A 65 14.17 -12.92 5.65
CA LYS A 65 13.65 -13.17 7.00
C LYS A 65 12.29 -13.87 6.97
N ALA A 66 11.42 -13.54 6.03
CA ALA A 66 10.11 -14.17 5.87
C ALA A 66 10.21 -15.61 5.33
N TYR A 67 11.18 -15.87 4.46
CA TYR A 67 11.38 -17.16 3.80
C TYR A 67 12.87 -17.57 3.87
N PRO A 68 13.35 -18.00 5.05
CA PRO A 68 14.77 -18.36 5.23
C PRO A 68 15.14 -19.61 4.43
N ASP A 69 14.27 -20.61 4.44
CA ASP A 69 14.54 -21.94 3.89
C ASP A 69 13.87 -22.20 2.52
N ASP A 70 12.95 -21.32 2.08
CA ASP A 70 12.27 -21.44 0.80
C ASP A 70 12.77 -20.38 -0.21
N ALA A 71 13.74 -20.79 -1.03
CA ALA A 71 14.33 -19.92 -2.05
C ALA A 71 13.31 -19.46 -3.11
N SER A 72 12.31 -20.30 -3.43
CA SER A 72 11.31 -20.00 -4.45
C SER A 72 10.29 -18.97 -3.95
N ALA A 73 9.81 -19.14 -2.72
CA ALA A 73 8.96 -18.16 -2.05
C ALA A 73 9.72 -16.85 -1.82
N ARG A 74 10.98 -16.90 -1.40
CA ARG A 74 11.85 -15.72 -1.24
C ARG A 74 12.01 -14.95 -2.54
N GLN A 75 12.28 -15.63 -3.65
CA GLN A 75 12.39 -14.99 -4.97
C GLN A 75 11.06 -14.37 -5.39
N THR A 76 9.94 -15.08 -5.21
CA THR A 76 8.60 -14.56 -5.50
C THR A 76 8.30 -13.30 -4.69
N CYS A 77 8.58 -13.32 -3.38
CA CYS A 77 8.45 -12.18 -2.48
C CYS A 77 9.26 -10.98 -2.98
N ALA A 78 10.56 -11.19 -3.27
CA ALA A 78 11.46 -10.11 -3.67
C ALA A 78 11.07 -9.48 -5.01
N MET A 79 10.74 -10.31 -6.02
CA MET A 79 10.33 -9.82 -7.34
C MET A 79 9.04 -9.00 -7.28
N VAL A 80 8.06 -9.47 -6.51
CA VAL A 80 6.78 -8.75 -6.33
C VAL A 80 6.99 -7.46 -5.55
N ALA A 81 7.80 -7.51 -4.48
CA ALA A 81 8.12 -6.33 -3.69
C ALA A 81 8.82 -5.26 -4.53
N VAL A 82 9.84 -5.60 -5.31
CA VAL A 82 10.55 -4.64 -6.17
C VAL A 82 9.63 -4.04 -7.24
N ALA A 83 8.79 -4.86 -7.87
CA ALA A 83 7.85 -4.35 -8.87
C ALA A 83 6.84 -3.36 -8.26
N GLU A 84 6.30 -3.67 -7.08
CA GLU A 84 5.37 -2.79 -6.38
C GLU A 84 6.07 -1.55 -5.83
N ASP A 85 7.29 -1.68 -5.33
CA ASP A 85 8.11 -0.56 -4.84
C ASP A 85 8.37 0.46 -5.96
N TYR A 86 8.73 -0.02 -7.16
CA TYR A 86 8.87 0.84 -8.33
C TYR A 86 7.56 1.52 -8.73
N ARG A 87 6.43 0.80 -8.65
CA ARG A 87 5.10 1.36 -8.93
C ARG A 87 4.76 2.48 -7.95
N LEU A 88 4.94 2.24 -6.65
CA LEU A 88 4.67 3.22 -5.58
C LEU A 88 5.57 4.46 -5.69
N PHE A 89 6.86 4.27 -5.98
CA PHE A 89 7.78 5.37 -6.24
C PHE A 89 7.33 6.18 -7.46
N SER A 90 7.00 5.52 -8.56
CA SER A 90 6.57 6.18 -9.79
C SER A 90 5.28 6.99 -9.61
N ASP A 91 4.33 6.47 -8.83
CA ASP A 91 3.09 7.19 -8.50
C ASP A 91 3.40 8.45 -7.66
N THR A 92 4.28 8.32 -6.66
CA THR A 92 4.69 9.45 -5.80
C THR A 92 5.36 10.57 -6.60
N VAL A 93 6.23 10.23 -7.56
CA VAL A 93 6.88 11.21 -8.44
C VAL A 93 5.86 11.89 -9.36
N LYS A 94 4.95 11.13 -9.97
CA LYS A 94 3.91 11.70 -10.84
C LYS A 94 2.97 12.64 -10.11
N ASP A 95 2.58 12.29 -8.89
CA ASP A 95 1.73 13.14 -8.05
C ASP A 95 2.46 14.44 -7.69
N THR A 96 3.78 14.39 -7.51
CA THR A 96 4.61 15.59 -7.26
C THR A 96 4.71 16.48 -8.50
N ASP A 97 4.84 15.90 -9.70
CA ASP A 97 4.89 16.64 -10.97
C ASP A 97 3.51 17.24 -11.36
N GLY A 98 2.41 16.59 -10.94
CA GLY A 98 1.04 17.07 -11.16
C GLY A 98 0.61 18.24 -10.26
N ASP A 99 1.28 18.41 -9.11
CA ASP A 99 1.02 19.48 -8.14
C ASP A 99 2.01 20.66 -8.26
N ALA A 100 3.01 20.55 -9.15
CA ALA A 100 3.93 21.62 -9.51
C ALA A 100 3.26 22.68 -10.41
N THR A 101 2.14 23.25 -9.96
CA THR A 101 1.69 24.55 -10.48
C THR A 101 2.73 25.57 -10.02
N ALA A 102 3.50 26.09 -10.98
CA ALA A 102 4.58 27.04 -10.77
C ALA A 102 4.24 28.13 -9.73
N PRO A 103 5.20 28.56 -8.88
CA PRO A 103 5.00 29.78 -8.14
C PRO A 103 4.82 30.91 -9.15
N THR A 104 3.58 31.38 -9.30
CA THR A 104 3.27 32.64 -9.95
C THR A 104 3.91 33.72 -9.08
N HIS A 105 5.20 34.00 -9.32
CA HIS A 105 5.75 35.31 -9.05
C HIS A 105 4.99 36.29 -9.96
N ALA A 106 3.83 36.72 -9.48
CA ALA A 106 3.28 37.99 -9.92
C ALA A 106 4.35 39.05 -9.58
N PRO A 107 4.82 39.85 -10.55
CA PRO A 107 5.59 41.02 -10.19
C PRO A 107 4.70 41.91 -9.33
N ASP A 108 5.17 42.23 -8.12
CA ASP A 108 4.56 43.20 -7.21
C ASP A 108 4.39 44.53 -7.94
N ALA A 109 3.21 44.76 -8.51
CA ALA A 109 2.76 46.06 -8.95
C ALA A 109 2.22 46.81 -7.73
N THR A 110 3.10 47.18 -6.79
CA THR A 110 2.76 48.13 -5.73
C THR A 110 3.96 49.01 -5.41
N ALA A 111 4.16 50.03 -6.25
CA ALA A 111 4.85 51.25 -5.85
C ALA A 111 4.21 52.45 -6.57
N ALA A 112 2.95 52.71 -6.24
CA ALA A 112 2.36 54.02 -6.46
C ALA A 112 2.63 54.89 -5.22
N SER A 113 3.04 56.13 -5.49
CA SER A 113 2.92 57.32 -4.63
C SER A 113 4.06 57.61 -3.64
N ARG A 114 4.98 58.48 -4.07
CA ARG A 114 5.55 59.51 -3.19
C ARG A 114 5.46 60.88 -3.88
N PRO A 115 4.77 61.86 -3.28
CA PRO A 115 4.77 63.24 -3.76
C PRO A 115 5.89 64.04 -3.11
N THR A 116 6.57 64.86 -3.90
CA THR A 116 7.19 66.14 -3.50
C THR A 116 7.26 67.02 -4.74
#